data_AF-A0A5E3WRG6-F1
#
_entry.id   AF-A0A5E3WRG6-F1
#
_cell.length_a   1.000
_cell.length_b   1.000
_cell.length_c   1.000
_cell.angle_alpha   90.00
_cell.angle_beta   90.00
_cell.angle_gamma   90.00
#
_symmetry.space_group_name_H-M   'P 1'
#
loop_
_entity.id
_entity.type
_entity.pdbx_description
1 polymer ?
#
loop_
_entity_poly.entity_id
_entity_poly.type
_entity_poly.pdbx_seq_one_letter_code
_entity_poly.pdbx_strand_id
1 'polypeptide(L)'
;MIISHHQPNPSPEIFYSTPLPSANSVPALAAPSQPPEPAQFVQPPPSPQPAQDEQPKPADYVYYQRRPDDLSSEARARATAAKVKLESFYKSSLETTIDLNVQGHDLERRLVGLPEDRAAREARKHTKTQSQFLRLRRTKIGLGDFRTVKVIGKGAFGEVRLVQKIDTGRVYAMKTLQKAEMFRRDQLAHVRAERDVLAESTSPWVVQLYYSFQDPLYLYLIMEFLPGGDLMTMLMKYDVFSEEVTRFYMAECALAIDAVHKLGYIHRDIKPDNILIDKTGHIKLSDFGLATGLHKATDAAYYKRLVEQQHTPQHQTRNSVEVNAIQLTMTRADTIATWKKNRRKLAYSTVGTPDYIAPEVFMMHGYGKECDWWSLGAIMFECVVGYPPFCSENASDTYKKIIAWPQHLNFPEEVHLSREAESLMRRLMTWGDQRAGVDEILKHPFFETVNWETIRSMQAPRQPQLTSITDTSYFPVEEYADVPETPAGVEALDADKDLAFLGFTFKRFTGVQSAL
;
A
#
# COMPACT_ATOMS: atom_id res chain seq x y z
N MET A 1 51.28 -56.57 -41.74
CA MET A 1 51.63 -55.14 -41.81
C MET A 1 51.30 -54.52 -40.47
N ILE A 2 52.37 -54.24 -39.72
CA ILE A 2 52.65 -53.34 -38.60
C ILE A 2 51.54 -53.01 -37.57
N ILE A 3 51.94 -53.30 -36.32
CA ILE A 3 51.34 -53.17 -34.98
C ILE A 3 51.86 -51.88 -34.31
N SER A 4 51.06 -51.24 -33.44
CA SER A 4 51.50 -50.53 -32.20
C SER A 4 50.25 -49.87 -31.54
N HIS A 5 49.63 -50.39 -30.47
CA HIS A 5 49.93 -50.31 -29.02
C HIS A 5 50.10 -48.90 -28.42
N HIS A 6 49.11 -48.42 -27.65
CA HIS A 6 49.22 -48.20 -26.19
C HIS A 6 47.90 -47.79 -25.52
N GLN A 7 47.79 -48.15 -24.23
CA GLN A 7 46.61 -48.24 -23.37
C GLN A 7 46.32 -46.95 -22.54
N PRO A 8 45.22 -46.90 -21.74
CA PRO A 8 44.51 -45.68 -21.33
C PRO A 8 44.79 -45.22 -19.88
N ASN A 9 44.31 -44.03 -19.50
CA ASN A 9 44.10 -43.64 -18.09
C ASN A 9 43.16 -42.39 -17.94
N PRO A 10 42.68 -42.02 -16.73
CA PRO A 10 41.25 -41.99 -16.41
C PRO A 10 40.73 -40.61 -15.91
N SER A 11 39.43 -40.53 -15.60
CA SER A 11 38.79 -39.40 -14.89
C SER A 11 39.37 -39.19 -13.47
N PRO A 12 39.26 -37.97 -12.92
CA PRO A 12 38.65 -37.86 -11.58
C PRO A 12 37.78 -36.62 -11.33
N GLU A 13 36.86 -36.80 -10.40
CA GLU A 13 36.08 -35.79 -9.68
C GLU A 13 36.99 -34.73 -9.01
N ILE A 14 36.53 -33.48 -8.93
CA ILE A 14 37.14 -32.46 -8.04
C ILE A 14 36.10 -32.03 -7.00
N PHE A 15 36.23 -32.65 -5.83
CA PHE A 15 35.79 -32.12 -4.54
C PHE A 15 36.65 -30.90 -4.17
N TYR A 16 36.04 -29.77 -3.83
CA TYR A 16 36.69 -28.76 -2.98
C TYR A 16 36.07 -28.82 -1.59
N SER A 17 36.56 -29.77 -0.79
CA SER A 17 36.59 -29.66 0.67
C SER A 17 37.89 -28.95 1.05
N THR A 18 37.83 -27.72 1.53
CA THR A 18 38.96 -27.11 2.26
C THR A 18 38.74 -27.31 3.77
N PRO A 19 39.72 -27.86 4.51
CA PRO A 19 39.56 -28.20 5.92
C PRO A 19 39.68 -26.98 6.85
N LEU A 20 38.97 -27.04 7.98
CA LEU A 20 39.19 -26.21 9.15
C LEU A 20 40.64 -26.36 9.66
N PRO A 21 41.37 -25.28 9.96
CA PRO A 21 42.66 -25.39 10.62
C PRO A 21 42.48 -25.70 12.10
N SER A 22 43.22 -26.73 12.52
CA SER A 22 43.29 -27.30 13.87
C SER A 22 43.83 -26.33 14.90
N ALA A 23 43.31 -26.48 16.12
CA ALA A 23 43.73 -25.78 17.32
C ALA A 23 45.22 -26.01 17.66
N ASN A 24 45.98 -24.93 17.84
CA ASN A 24 46.88 -24.75 18.99
C ASN A 24 47.50 -23.34 19.04
N SER A 25 47.79 -22.92 20.28
CA SER A 25 48.40 -21.67 20.77
C SER A 25 47.56 -20.38 20.69
N VAL A 26 46.69 -20.21 21.69
CA VAL A 26 46.08 -18.94 22.08
C VAL A 26 46.98 -18.29 23.15
N PRO A 27 47.48 -17.04 22.97
CA PRO A 27 47.98 -16.25 24.08
C PRO A 27 46.80 -15.72 24.88
N ALA A 28 46.80 -15.95 26.19
CA ALA A 28 45.77 -15.51 27.12
C ALA A 28 45.52 -14.00 27.03
N LEU A 29 44.29 -13.62 26.67
CA LEU A 29 43.80 -12.24 26.74
C LEU A 29 43.24 -12.00 28.15
N ALA A 30 43.81 -10.99 28.81
CA ALA A 30 43.38 -10.49 30.11
C ALA A 30 41.92 -10.02 30.10
N ALA A 31 41.24 -10.17 31.24
CA ALA A 31 39.86 -9.77 31.46
C ALA A 31 39.66 -8.24 31.27
N PRO A 32 38.54 -7.78 30.69
CA PRO A 32 38.26 -6.36 30.56
C PRO A 32 37.61 -5.84 31.84
N SER A 33 38.32 -5.00 32.57
CA SER A 33 37.73 -4.04 33.50
C SER A 33 37.42 -2.74 32.75
N GLN A 34 36.15 -2.30 32.86
CA GLN A 34 35.53 -1.03 32.42
C GLN A 34 34.63 -1.07 31.17
N PRO A 35 33.43 -0.43 31.24
CA PRO A 35 32.49 -0.35 30.12
C PRO A 35 32.99 0.61 29.03
N PRO A 36 32.74 0.33 27.74
CA PRO A 36 33.10 1.24 26.66
C PRO A 36 32.23 2.50 26.69
N GLU A 37 32.86 3.67 26.65
CA GLU A 37 32.22 4.96 26.43
C GLU A 37 31.47 5.00 25.09
N PRO A 38 30.39 5.81 24.99
CA PRO A 38 29.59 5.90 23.77
C PRO A 38 30.45 6.38 22.59
N ALA A 39 30.45 5.59 21.51
CA ALA A 39 31.13 5.91 20.26
C ALA A 39 30.69 7.29 19.76
N GLN A 40 31.57 8.28 19.89
CA GLN A 40 31.41 9.56 19.21
C GLN A 40 31.38 9.28 17.71
N PHE A 41 30.32 9.72 17.04
CA PHE A 41 30.24 9.80 15.59
C PHE A 41 31.40 10.67 15.10
N VAL A 42 32.50 10.03 14.71
CA VAL A 42 33.56 10.69 13.94
C VAL A 42 32.94 10.95 12.56
N GLN A 43 32.63 12.21 12.28
CA GLN A 43 32.25 12.62 10.94
C GLN A 43 33.33 12.16 9.96
N PRO A 44 32.96 11.62 8.78
CA PRO A 44 33.95 11.39 7.75
C PRO A 44 34.65 12.72 7.45
N PRO A 45 35.99 12.74 7.31
CA PRO A 45 36.68 13.98 7.00
C PRO A 45 36.08 14.57 5.71
N PRO A 46 35.93 15.91 5.64
CA PRO A 46 35.40 16.54 4.44
C PRO A 46 36.27 16.13 3.25
N SER A 47 35.61 15.85 2.13
CA SER A 47 36.27 15.61 0.84
C SER A 47 37.41 16.61 0.66
N PRO A 48 38.66 16.19 0.41
CA PRO A 48 39.75 17.12 0.29
C PRO A 48 39.45 18.08 -0.86
N GLN A 49 39.36 19.37 -0.55
CA GLN A 49 39.50 20.42 -1.54
C GLN A 49 40.80 20.19 -2.31
N PRO A 50 40.91 20.59 -3.59
CA PRO A 50 42.12 20.41 -4.37
C PRO A 50 43.22 21.34 -3.84
N ALA A 51 43.86 20.94 -2.74
CA ALA A 51 45.08 21.51 -2.25
C ALA A 51 46.22 20.94 -3.09
N GLN A 52 46.94 21.85 -3.73
CA GLN A 52 48.19 21.60 -4.44
C GLN A 52 49.25 21.18 -3.42
N ASP A 53 49.32 19.89 -3.10
CA ASP A 53 50.46 19.32 -2.36
C ASP A 53 51.10 18.22 -3.23
N GLU A 54 52.15 18.66 -3.95
CA GLU A 54 53.06 17.82 -4.71
C GLU A 54 53.96 17.01 -3.76
N GLN A 55 53.50 15.84 -3.33
CA GLN A 55 54.43 14.75 -2.99
C GLN A 55 54.60 13.87 -4.24
N PRO A 56 55.83 13.63 -4.71
CA PRO A 56 56.06 12.85 -5.92
C PRO A 56 55.76 11.38 -5.65
N LYS A 57 54.56 10.95 -6.03
CA LYS A 57 54.20 9.54 -6.09
C LYS A 57 55.01 8.87 -7.22
N PRO A 58 55.35 7.58 -7.09
CA PRO A 58 56.27 6.89 -8.00
C PRO A 58 55.85 7.01 -9.48
N ALA A 59 56.83 7.04 -10.39
CA ALA A 59 56.68 7.33 -11.82
C ALA A 59 55.72 6.38 -12.59
N ASP A 60 55.31 5.27 -11.98
CA ASP A 60 54.36 4.29 -12.55
C ASP A 60 52.90 4.59 -12.17
N TYR A 61 52.62 5.68 -11.44
CA TYR A 61 51.27 6.01 -11.02
C TYR A 61 50.50 6.73 -12.13
N VAL A 62 49.64 6.00 -12.83
CA VAL A 62 48.79 6.56 -13.89
C VAL A 62 47.64 7.36 -13.27
N TYR A 63 47.70 8.69 -13.42
CA TYR A 63 46.59 9.57 -13.08
C TYR A 63 45.55 9.58 -14.22
N TYR A 64 44.43 8.89 -14.02
CA TYR A 64 43.30 8.97 -14.95
C TYR A 64 42.45 10.20 -14.64
N GLN A 65 42.51 11.20 -15.51
CA GLN A 65 41.61 12.35 -15.44
C GLN A 65 40.25 11.92 -16.02
N ARG A 66 39.30 11.57 -15.13
CA ARG A 66 37.95 11.15 -15.55
C ARG A 66 37.17 12.36 -16.02
N ARG A 67 36.79 12.40 -17.30
CA ARG A 67 35.91 13.42 -17.89
C ARG A 67 34.49 12.87 -17.99
N PRO A 68 33.59 13.23 -17.06
CA PRO A 68 32.19 12.79 -17.11
C PRO A 68 31.38 13.47 -18.23
N ASP A 69 31.93 14.50 -18.88
CA ASP A 69 31.24 15.30 -19.90
C ASP A 69 31.19 14.63 -21.28
N ASP A 70 32.10 13.69 -21.55
CA ASP A 70 32.15 12.92 -22.81
C ASP A 70 31.15 11.74 -22.84
N LEU A 71 30.46 11.49 -21.74
CA LEU A 71 29.49 10.40 -21.62
C LEU A 71 28.10 10.86 -22.06
N SER A 72 27.42 10.01 -22.84
CA SER A 72 25.99 10.22 -23.17
C SER A 72 25.16 10.45 -21.90
N SER A 73 24.14 11.31 -21.99
CA SER A 73 23.19 11.57 -20.91
C SER A 73 22.64 10.27 -20.31
N GLU A 74 22.37 9.27 -21.16
CA GLU A 74 21.85 7.97 -20.76
C GLU A 74 22.89 7.12 -20.00
N ALA A 75 24.16 7.19 -20.41
CA ALA A 75 25.26 6.50 -19.72
C ALA A 75 25.49 7.10 -18.32
N ARG A 76 25.41 8.42 -18.20
CA ARG A 76 25.53 9.12 -16.90
C ARG A 76 24.40 8.75 -15.95
N ALA A 77 23.17 8.68 -16.45
CA ALA A 77 22.03 8.33 -15.63
C ALA A 77 22.01 6.83 -15.24
N ARG A 78 22.42 5.91 -16.12
CA ARG A 78 22.68 4.50 -15.76
C ARG A 78 23.79 4.35 -14.70
N ALA A 79 24.85 5.16 -14.77
CA ALA A 79 25.91 5.15 -13.77
C ALA A 79 25.42 5.63 -12.39
N THR A 80 24.63 6.72 -12.37
CA THR A 80 23.95 7.18 -11.15
C THR A 80 23.00 6.12 -10.59
N ALA A 81 22.25 5.43 -11.47
CA ALA A 81 21.38 4.33 -11.07
C ALA A 81 22.14 3.18 -10.41
N ALA A 82 23.24 2.77 -11.02
CA ALA A 82 24.10 1.72 -10.48
C ALA A 82 24.66 2.12 -9.11
N LYS A 83 25.12 3.37 -8.96
CA LYS A 83 25.61 3.90 -7.68
C LYS A 83 24.53 3.82 -6.60
N VAL A 84 23.35 4.40 -6.83
CA VAL A 84 22.25 4.42 -5.85
C VAL A 84 21.80 3.00 -5.51
N LYS A 85 21.75 2.09 -6.50
CA LYS A 85 21.39 0.69 -6.30
C LYS A 85 22.41 -0.06 -5.44
N LEU A 86 23.71 0.19 -5.65
CA LEU A 86 24.78 -0.41 -4.85
C LEU A 86 24.75 0.12 -3.41
N GLU A 87 24.63 1.43 -3.22
CA GLU A 87 24.53 2.06 -1.90
C GLU A 87 23.33 1.51 -1.11
N SER A 88 22.16 1.45 -1.75
CA SER A 88 20.95 0.87 -1.16
C SER A 88 21.12 -0.62 -0.84
N PHE A 89 21.74 -1.40 -1.72
CA PHE A 89 21.99 -2.83 -1.51
C PHE A 89 22.90 -3.10 -0.32
N TYR A 90 24.02 -2.38 -0.22
CA TYR A 90 24.96 -2.53 0.89
C TYR A 90 24.36 -2.05 2.21
N LYS A 91 23.64 -0.93 2.21
CA LYS A 91 22.95 -0.43 3.41
C LYS A 91 21.94 -1.45 3.94
N SER A 92 21.03 -1.93 3.08
CA SER A 92 20.02 -2.93 3.46
C SER A 92 20.64 -4.27 3.89
N SER A 93 21.72 -4.69 3.23
CA SER A 93 22.44 -5.92 3.59
C SER A 93 23.12 -5.80 4.96
N LEU A 94 23.67 -4.62 5.26
CA LEU A 94 24.33 -4.33 6.53
C LEU A 94 23.32 -4.23 7.68
N GLU A 95 22.22 -3.49 7.50
CA GLU A 95 21.10 -3.43 8.46
C GLU A 95 20.58 -4.83 8.77
N THR A 96 20.33 -5.67 7.75
CA THR A 96 19.88 -7.05 7.98
C THR A 96 20.90 -7.87 8.77
N THR A 97 22.19 -7.68 8.53
CA THR A 97 23.24 -8.43 9.23
C THR A 97 23.31 -8.01 10.70
N ILE A 98 23.15 -6.70 10.96
CA ILE A 98 23.03 -6.17 12.32
C ILE A 98 21.80 -6.76 13.01
N ASP A 99 20.63 -6.75 12.38
CA ASP A 99 19.40 -7.29 12.95
C ASP A 99 19.52 -8.78 13.27
N LEU A 100 20.11 -9.57 12.36
CA LEU A 100 20.34 -11.00 12.58
C LEU A 100 21.32 -11.25 13.73
N ASN A 101 22.34 -10.41 13.89
CA ASN A 101 23.30 -10.50 14.99
C ASN A 101 22.65 -10.14 16.33
N VAL A 102 21.84 -9.07 16.37
CA VAL A 102 21.09 -8.67 17.56
C VAL A 102 20.14 -9.80 17.99
N GLN A 103 19.40 -10.38 17.04
CA GLN A 103 18.52 -11.52 17.32
C GLN A 103 19.27 -12.75 17.83
N GLY A 104 20.45 -13.03 17.25
CA GLY A 104 21.33 -14.09 17.74
C GLY A 104 21.75 -13.87 19.19
N HIS A 105 22.18 -12.65 19.52
CA HIS A 105 22.60 -12.28 20.87
C HIS A 105 21.43 -12.29 21.87
N ASP A 106 20.23 -11.84 21.47
CA ASP A 106 19.05 -11.89 22.34
C ASP A 106 18.59 -13.32 22.62
N LEU A 107 18.68 -14.20 21.62
CA LEU A 107 18.44 -15.63 21.83
C LEU A 107 19.48 -16.22 22.79
N GLU A 108 20.77 -15.96 22.59
CA GLU A 108 21.83 -16.43 23.50
C GLU A 108 21.56 -16.02 24.95
N ARG A 109 21.15 -14.76 25.20
CA ARG A 109 20.73 -14.32 26.53
C ARG A 109 19.54 -15.11 27.08
N ARG A 110 18.54 -15.44 26.25
CA ARG A 110 17.36 -16.23 26.65
C ARG A 110 17.70 -17.69 26.93
N LEU A 111 18.73 -18.23 26.28
CA LEU A 111 19.19 -19.60 26.47
C LEU A 111 19.96 -19.79 27.78
N VAL A 112 20.55 -18.72 28.33
CA VAL A 112 21.23 -18.74 29.64
C VAL A 112 20.18 -18.93 30.75
N GLY A 113 20.13 -20.13 31.33
CA GLY A 113 19.22 -20.49 32.43
C GLY A 113 18.13 -21.50 32.04
N LEU A 114 18.05 -21.91 30.77
CA LEU A 114 17.17 -23.00 30.34
C LEU A 114 17.89 -24.36 30.44
N PRO A 115 17.15 -25.47 30.69
CA PRO A 115 17.70 -26.81 30.58
C PRO A 115 18.28 -27.06 29.17
N GLU A 116 19.41 -27.77 29.07
CA GLU A 116 20.13 -27.99 27.81
C GLU A 116 19.23 -28.50 26.66
N ASP A 117 18.28 -29.39 26.95
CA ASP A 117 17.34 -29.92 25.95
C ASP A 117 16.40 -28.85 25.38
N ARG A 118 15.90 -27.94 26.23
CA ARG A 118 15.06 -26.81 25.77
C ARG A 118 15.90 -25.81 25.01
N ALA A 119 17.10 -25.49 25.51
CA ALA A 119 18.00 -24.56 24.87
C ALA A 119 18.40 -25.05 23.45
N ALA A 120 18.76 -26.32 23.32
CA ALA A 120 19.09 -26.93 22.02
C ALA A 120 17.90 -26.93 21.04
N ARG A 121 16.66 -27.13 21.53
CA ARG A 121 15.46 -27.08 20.70
C ARG A 121 15.16 -25.68 20.19
N GLU A 122 15.30 -24.66 21.05
CA GLU A 122 15.11 -23.25 20.66
C GLU A 122 16.19 -22.78 19.69
N ALA A 123 17.46 -23.13 19.93
CA ALA A 123 18.56 -22.85 19.02
C ALA A 123 18.33 -23.47 17.63
N ARG A 124 17.92 -24.76 17.57
CA ARG A 124 17.58 -25.42 16.29
C ARG A 124 16.40 -24.75 15.59
N LYS A 125 15.37 -24.33 16.33
CA LYS A 125 14.22 -23.59 15.76
C LYS A 125 14.70 -22.26 15.16
N HIS A 126 15.52 -21.50 15.89
CA HIS A 126 16.06 -20.23 15.41
C HIS A 126 16.92 -20.39 14.16
N THR A 127 17.86 -21.34 14.14
CA THR A 127 18.72 -21.61 12.97
C THR A 127 17.90 -22.04 11.75
N LYS A 128 16.87 -22.86 11.95
CA LYS A 128 15.94 -23.27 10.88
C LYS A 128 15.20 -22.05 10.32
N THR A 129 14.71 -21.18 11.18
CA THR A 129 13.98 -19.97 10.80
C THR A 129 14.87 -18.96 10.09
N GLN A 130 16.09 -18.72 10.57
CA GLN A 130 17.07 -17.87 9.88
C GLN A 130 17.44 -18.43 8.50
N SER A 131 17.64 -19.75 8.40
CA SER A 131 17.91 -20.41 7.11
C SER A 131 16.76 -20.24 6.13
N GLN A 132 15.50 -20.36 6.60
CA GLN A 132 14.30 -20.11 5.80
C GLN A 132 14.19 -18.64 5.37
N PHE A 133 14.51 -17.69 6.25
CA PHE A 133 14.54 -16.26 5.94
C PHE A 133 15.54 -15.94 4.83
N LEU A 134 16.79 -16.41 4.96
CA LEU A 134 17.82 -16.22 3.94
C LEU A 134 17.44 -16.87 2.60
N ARG A 135 16.79 -18.04 2.62
CA ARG A 135 16.28 -18.70 1.40
C ARG A 135 15.16 -17.89 0.74
N LEU A 136 14.20 -17.39 1.52
CA LEU A 136 13.11 -16.57 0.99
C LEU A 136 13.63 -15.25 0.40
N ARG A 137 14.69 -14.68 0.99
CA ARG A 137 15.35 -13.48 0.46
C ARG A 137 15.97 -13.73 -0.91
N ARG A 138 16.66 -14.87 -1.09
CA ARG A 138 17.29 -15.28 -2.37
C ARG A 138 16.28 -15.62 -3.47
N THR A 139 15.11 -16.15 -3.09
CA THR A 139 14.10 -16.61 -4.05
C THR A 139 13.43 -15.42 -4.70
N LYS A 140 13.79 -15.03 -5.93
CA LYS A 140 13.07 -13.94 -6.62
C LYS A 140 11.66 -14.40 -6.97
N ILE A 141 10.67 -13.66 -6.49
CA ILE A 141 9.27 -13.89 -6.81
C ILE A 141 8.97 -13.12 -8.09
N GLY A 142 8.34 -13.77 -9.05
CA GLY A 142 7.90 -13.16 -10.31
C GLY A 142 6.48 -13.54 -10.68
N LEU A 143 6.01 -13.04 -11.82
CA LEU A 143 4.66 -13.32 -12.31
C LEU A 143 4.42 -14.82 -12.56
N GLY A 144 5.46 -15.55 -12.98
CA GLY A 144 5.38 -16.99 -13.25
C GLY A 144 5.10 -17.87 -12.01
N ASP A 145 5.19 -17.32 -10.79
CA ASP A 145 4.86 -18.03 -9.55
C ASP A 145 3.36 -17.99 -9.22
N PHE A 146 2.58 -17.20 -9.98
CA PHE A 146 1.16 -16.96 -9.75
C PHE A 146 0.33 -17.35 -10.97
N ARG A 147 -0.71 -18.15 -10.72
CA ARG A 147 -1.76 -18.44 -11.69
C ARG A 147 -2.90 -17.44 -11.50
N THR A 148 -3.24 -16.70 -12.55
CA THR A 148 -4.44 -15.84 -12.52
C THR A 148 -5.69 -16.71 -12.57
N VAL A 149 -6.64 -16.41 -11.68
CA VAL A 149 -7.94 -17.09 -11.59
C VAL A 149 -9.01 -16.24 -12.26
N LYS A 150 -9.11 -14.96 -11.89
CA LYS A 150 -10.13 -14.06 -12.44
C LYS A 150 -9.75 -12.59 -12.24
N VAL A 151 -10.21 -11.70 -13.12
CA VAL A 151 -10.16 -10.25 -12.90
C VAL A 151 -11.31 -9.86 -11.95
N ILE A 152 -10.99 -9.19 -10.85
CA ILE A 152 -11.96 -8.81 -9.81
C ILE A 152 -12.24 -7.30 -9.75
N GLY A 153 -11.38 -6.47 -10.33
CA GLY A 153 -11.62 -5.03 -10.41
C GLY A 153 -10.72 -4.34 -11.42
N LYS A 154 -11.18 -3.19 -11.93
CA LYS A 154 -10.38 -2.26 -12.74
C LYS A 154 -10.32 -0.92 -12.05
N GLY A 155 -9.11 -0.37 -11.94
CA GLY A 155 -8.88 0.99 -11.47
C GLY A 155 -8.42 1.89 -12.60
N ALA A 156 -8.25 3.18 -12.28
CA ALA A 156 -7.78 4.19 -13.23
C ALA A 156 -6.36 3.96 -13.77
N PHE A 157 -5.53 3.19 -13.05
CA PHE A 157 -4.10 3.00 -13.35
C PHE A 157 -3.71 1.53 -13.59
N GLY A 158 -4.70 0.65 -13.65
CA GLY A 158 -4.45 -0.78 -13.67
C GLY A 158 -5.64 -1.63 -13.26
N GLU A 159 -5.37 -2.85 -12.82
CA GLU A 159 -6.40 -3.85 -12.55
C GLU A 159 -6.02 -4.75 -11.38
N VAL A 160 -7.04 -5.31 -10.74
CA VAL A 160 -6.92 -6.22 -9.61
C VAL A 160 -7.38 -7.60 -10.06
N ARG A 161 -6.50 -8.59 -9.89
CA ARG A 161 -6.72 -9.97 -10.29
C ARG A 161 -6.69 -10.87 -9.07
N LEU A 162 -7.63 -11.80 -8.99
CA LEU A 162 -7.53 -12.95 -8.09
C LEU A 162 -6.47 -13.89 -8.63
N VAL A 163 -5.44 -14.19 -7.84
CA VAL A 163 -4.34 -15.06 -8.21
C VAL A 163 -4.15 -16.17 -7.19
N GLN A 164 -3.69 -17.32 -7.64
CA GLN A 164 -3.31 -18.44 -6.81
C GLN A 164 -1.83 -18.72 -6.97
N LYS A 165 -1.10 -18.72 -5.85
CA LYS A 165 0.32 -19.01 -5.86
C LYS A 165 0.54 -20.51 -6.11
N ILE A 166 1.37 -20.86 -7.10
CA ILE A 166 1.48 -22.24 -7.60
C ILE A 166 2.09 -23.18 -6.55
N ASP A 167 3.05 -22.69 -5.77
CA ASP A 167 3.78 -23.52 -4.81
C ASP A 167 2.98 -23.88 -3.55
N THR A 168 2.15 -22.95 -3.07
CA THR A 168 1.40 -23.08 -1.81
C THR A 168 -0.08 -23.32 -2.03
N GLY A 169 -0.59 -23.09 -3.24
CA GLY A 169 -2.02 -23.10 -3.54
C GLY A 169 -2.81 -21.98 -2.85
N ARG A 170 -2.17 -21.03 -2.18
CA ARG A 170 -2.85 -19.92 -1.48
C ARG A 170 -3.35 -18.88 -2.47
N VAL A 171 -4.51 -18.31 -2.14
CA VAL A 171 -5.20 -17.30 -2.95
C VAL A 171 -4.83 -15.91 -2.45
N TYR A 172 -4.59 -15.00 -3.38
CA TYR A 172 -4.18 -13.61 -3.15
C TYR A 172 -4.88 -12.67 -4.14
N ALA A 173 -4.97 -11.39 -3.80
CA ALA A 173 -5.33 -10.33 -4.74
C ALA A 173 -4.05 -9.68 -5.27
N MET A 174 -3.90 -9.65 -6.60
CA MET A 174 -2.77 -9.03 -7.29
C MET A 174 -3.23 -7.72 -7.95
N LYS A 175 -2.80 -6.58 -7.40
CA LYS A 175 -2.99 -5.27 -8.02
C LYS A 175 -1.82 -5.04 -8.99
N THR A 176 -2.15 -4.85 -10.26
CA THR A 176 -1.21 -4.60 -11.36
C THR A 176 -1.34 -3.15 -11.77
N LEU A 177 -0.25 -2.38 -11.69
CA LEU A 177 -0.23 -0.95 -11.99
C LEU A 177 0.70 -0.67 -13.18
N GLN A 178 0.24 0.15 -14.14
CA GLN A 178 1.03 0.49 -15.33
C GLN A 178 2.05 1.58 -15.04
N LYS A 179 3.34 1.28 -15.21
CA LYS A 179 4.41 2.26 -14.96
C LYS A 179 4.31 3.49 -15.88
N ALA A 180 4.00 3.26 -17.17
CA ALA A 180 3.92 4.34 -18.17
C ALA A 180 2.82 5.36 -17.83
N GLU A 181 1.68 4.89 -17.33
CA GLU A 181 0.58 5.77 -16.93
C GLU A 181 0.87 6.54 -15.64
N MET A 182 1.52 5.89 -14.67
CA MET A 182 1.95 6.54 -13.44
C MET A 182 2.94 7.68 -13.69
N PHE A 183 3.91 7.46 -14.59
CA PHE A 183 4.89 8.47 -14.95
C PHE A 183 4.24 9.66 -15.67
N ARG A 184 3.30 9.40 -16.59
CA ARG A 184 2.59 10.45 -17.34
C ARG A 184 1.80 11.39 -16.42
N ARG A 185 1.33 10.89 -15.27
CA ARG A 185 0.46 11.62 -14.34
C ARG A 185 1.17 12.09 -13.06
N ASP A 186 2.49 11.90 -12.97
CA ASP A 186 3.34 12.29 -11.83
C ASP A 186 2.89 11.72 -10.47
N GLN A 187 2.34 10.49 -10.45
CA GLN A 187 1.81 9.84 -9.24
C GLN A 187 2.76 8.82 -8.62
N LEU A 188 4.07 9.01 -8.78
CA LEU A 188 5.03 8.05 -8.25
C LEU A 188 5.13 8.09 -6.72
N ALA A 189 5.00 9.29 -6.13
CA ALA A 189 5.04 9.47 -4.68
C ALA A 189 3.90 8.71 -3.98
N HIS A 190 2.72 8.73 -4.62
CA HIS A 190 1.49 8.06 -4.20
C HIS A 190 1.65 6.54 -4.09
N VAL A 191 2.19 5.88 -5.12
CA VAL A 191 2.37 4.43 -5.09
C VAL A 191 3.47 3.98 -4.11
N ARG A 192 4.50 4.82 -3.90
CA ARG A 192 5.50 4.56 -2.86
C ARG A 192 4.86 4.67 -1.47
N ALA A 193 4.04 5.69 -1.23
CA ALA A 193 3.32 5.85 0.02
C ALA A 193 2.35 4.68 0.27
N GLU A 194 1.59 4.24 -0.75
CA GLU A 194 0.70 3.08 -0.65
C GLU A 194 1.49 1.82 -0.24
N ARG A 195 2.61 1.55 -0.91
CA ARG A 195 3.49 0.42 -0.56
C ARG A 195 3.97 0.52 0.88
N ASP A 196 4.46 1.67 1.30
CA ASP A 196 5.06 1.87 2.63
C ASP A 196 4.03 1.69 3.74
N VAL A 197 2.85 2.30 3.58
CA VAL A 197 1.71 2.12 4.50
C VAL A 197 1.33 0.65 4.62
N LEU A 198 1.17 -0.05 3.50
CA LEU A 198 0.75 -1.46 3.51
C LEU A 198 1.86 -2.40 4.03
N ALA A 199 3.13 -2.05 3.82
CA ALA A 199 4.29 -2.82 4.27
C ALA A 199 4.54 -2.66 5.78
N GLU A 200 4.38 -1.45 6.31
CA GLU A 200 4.55 -1.12 7.74
C GLU A 200 3.32 -1.50 8.57
N SER A 201 2.12 -1.40 7.99
CA SER A 201 0.89 -1.71 8.71
C SER A 201 0.78 -3.21 9.00
N THR A 202 0.79 -3.53 10.29
CA THR A 202 0.37 -4.82 10.86
C THR A 202 -1.03 -4.74 11.47
N SER A 203 -1.69 -3.58 11.33
CA SER A 203 -3.03 -3.35 11.86
C SER A 203 -4.02 -4.27 11.18
N PRO A 204 -4.90 -4.94 11.94
CA PRO A 204 -5.84 -5.88 11.35
C PRO A 204 -6.91 -5.13 10.51
N TRP A 205 -7.05 -3.81 10.68
CA TRP A 205 -7.96 -2.92 9.95
C TRP A 205 -7.49 -2.53 8.55
N VAL A 206 -6.24 -2.83 8.20
CA VAL A 206 -5.66 -2.50 6.90
C VAL A 206 -5.42 -3.79 6.11
N VAL A 207 -5.57 -3.73 4.78
CA VAL A 207 -5.25 -4.86 3.90
C VAL A 207 -3.76 -5.21 4.02
N GLN A 208 -3.47 -6.49 4.23
CA GLN A 208 -2.12 -7.01 4.37
C GLN A 208 -1.43 -7.17 3.00
N LEU A 209 -0.37 -6.40 2.73
CA LEU A 209 0.58 -6.65 1.64
C LEU A 209 1.54 -7.80 1.97
N TYR A 210 1.61 -8.83 1.14
CA TYR A 210 2.55 -9.94 1.29
C TYR A 210 3.81 -9.77 0.46
N TYR A 211 3.66 -9.41 -0.81
CA TYR A 211 4.79 -9.26 -1.72
C TYR A 211 4.55 -8.05 -2.62
N SER A 212 5.61 -7.39 -3.03
CA SER A 212 5.58 -6.49 -4.17
C SER A 212 6.78 -6.77 -5.06
N PHE A 213 6.57 -6.72 -6.37
CA PHE A 213 7.61 -6.91 -7.37
C PHE A 213 7.27 -6.08 -8.60
N GLN A 214 8.21 -6.00 -9.54
CA GLN A 214 8.05 -5.19 -10.74
C GLN A 214 8.65 -5.92 -11.93
N ASP A 215 8.13 -5.61 -13.11
CA ASP A 215 8.72 -5.95 -14.40
C ASP A 215 8.96 -4.65 -15.21
N PRO A 216 9.41 -4.71 -16.47
CA PRO A 216 9.63 -3.49 -17.28
C PRO A 216 8.37 -2.65 -17.53
N LEU A 217 7.16 -3.22 -17.43
CA LEU A 217 5.91 -2.58 -17.83
C LEU A 217 5.01 -2.23 -16.63
N TYR A 218 5.01 -3.07 -15.60
CA TYR A 218 4.06 -3.07 -14.51
C TYR A 218 4.74 -3.16 -13.13
N LEU A 219 4.02 -2.65 -12.14
CA LEU A 219 4.23 -2.92 -10.73
C LEU A 219 3.16 -3.88 -10.23
N TYR A 220 3.56 -4.82 -9.38
CA TYR A 220 2.67 -5.83 -8.81
C TYR A 220 2.67 -5.73 -7.29
N LEU A 221 1.48 -5.64 -6.71
CA LEU A 221 1.26 -5.74 -5.27
C LEU A 221 0.40 -6.97 -4.99
N ILE A 222 0.94 -7.89 -4.20
CA ILE A 222 0.26 -9.12 -3.77
C ILE A 222 -0.28 -8.92 -2.37
N MET A 223 -1.60 -8.88 -2.26
CA MET A 223 -2.35 -8.57 -1.05
C MET A 223 -3.20 -9.77 -0.63
N GLU A 224 -3.68 -9.76 0.62
CA GLU A 224 -4.73 -10.70 1.04
C GLU A 224 -5.98 -10.52 0.18
N PHE A 225 -6.61 -11.64 -0.19
CA PHE A 225 -7.88 -11.62 -0.90
C PHE A 225 -9.03 -11.49 0.10
N LEU A 226 -9.86 -10.47 -0.09
CA LEU A 226 -11.05 -10.21 0.72
C LEU A 226 -12.30 -10.59 -0.08
N PRO A 227 -12.92 -11.75 0.21
CA PRO A 227 -13.98 -12.32 -0.62
C PRO A 227 -15.34 -11.62 -0.45
N GLY A 228 -15.51 -10.77 0.55
CA GLY A 228 -16.76 -10.03 0.79
C GLY A 228 -17.01 -8.87 -0.18
N GLY A 229 -16.05 -8.59 -1.08
CA GLY A 229 -16.12 -7.45 -1.99
C GLY A 229 -15.86 -6.14 -1.26
N ASP A 230 -16.50 -5.08 -1.73
CA ASP A 230 -16.39 -3.72 -1.24
C ASP A 230 -17.74 -3.18 -0.73
N LEU A 231 -17.69 -2.15 0.12
CA LEU A 231 -18.88 -1.54 0.72
C LEU A 231 -19.79 -0.92 -0.34
N MET A 232 -19.23 -0.42 -1.45
CA MET A 232 -20.01 0.13 -2.56
C MET A 232 -20.89 -0.94 -3.20
N THR A 233 -20.34 -2.12 -3.53
CA THR A 233 -21.09 -3.26 -4.08
C THR A 233 -22.17 -3.73 -3.09
N MET A 234 -21.88 -3.67 -1.78
CA MET A 234 -22.88 -3.96 -0.75
C MET A 234 -24.03 -2.94 -0.75
N LEU A 235 -23.73 -1.64 -0.84
CA LEU A 235 -24.73 -0.57 -0.96
C LEU A 235 -25.55 -0.69 -2.26
N MET A 236 -24.91 -1.07 -3.37
CA MET A 236 -25.61 -1.32 -4.63
C MET A 236 -26.61 -2.48 -4.52
N LYS A 237 -26.32 -3.50 -3.71
CA LYS A 237 -27.19 -4.67 -3.55
C LYS A 237 -28.36 -4.44 -2.61
N TYR A 238 -28.16 -3.67 -1.54
CA TYR A 238 -29.16 -3.52 -0.48
C TYR A 238 -29.89 -2.16 -0.47
N ASP A 239 -29.48 -1.21 -1.31
CA ASP A 239 -29.99 0.17 -1.39
C ASP A 239 -29.70 1.03 -0.15
N VAL A 240 -30.17 0.58 1.01
CA VAL A 240 -30.12 1.31 2.28
C VAL A 240 -29.88 0.33 3.43
N PHE A 241 -29.08 0.76 4.41
CA PHE A 241 -28.84 0.02 5.65
C PHE A 241 -29.70 0.57 6.78
N SER A 242 -30.09 -0.32 7.69
CA SER A 242 -30.67 0.10 8.97
C SER A 242 -29.62 0.79 9.82
N GLU A 243 -30.05 1.63 10.76
CA GLU A 243 -29.12 2.33 11.65
C GLU A 243 -28.24 1.39 12.46
N GLU A 244 -28.73 0.20 12.83
CA GLU A 244 -27.95 -0.81 13.55
C GLU A 244 -26.79 -1.35 12.70
N VAL A 245 -27.06 -1.63 11.43
CA VAL A 245 -26.04 -2.09 10.48
C VAL A 245 -25.05 -0.97 10.19
N THR A 246 -25.54 0.25 9.96
CA THR A 246 -24.70 1.44 9.78
C THR A 246 -23.84 1.70 11.00
N ARG A 247 -24.37 1.59 12.22
CA ARG A 247 -23.63 1.78 13.47
C ARG A 247 -22.45 0.82 13.58
N PHE A 248 -22.65 -0.45 13.24
CA PHE A 248 -21.57 -1.44 13.23
C PHE A 248 -20.46 -1.05 12.25
N TYR A 249 -20.79 -0.83 10.97
CA TYR A 249 -19.79 -0.50 9.96
C TYR A 249 -19.10 0.84 10.20
N MET A 250 -19.83 1.86 10.65
CA MET A 250 -19.24 3.17 10.95
C MET A 250 -18.33 3.12 12.18
N ALA A 251 -18.66 2.30 13.18
CA ALA A 251 -17.77 2.08 14.32
C ALA A 251 -16.47 1.39 13.90
N GLU A 252 -16.55 0.34 13.07
CA GLU A 252 -15.35 -0.30 12.53
C GLU A 252 -14.53 0.67 11.66
N CYS A 253 -15.19 1.47 10.81
CA CYS A 253 -14.52 2.46 9.96
C CYS A 253 -13.77 3.48 10.82
N ALA A 254 -14.38 3.92 11.93
CA ALA A 254 -13.74 4.86 12.84
C ALA A 254 -12.47 4.28 13.47
N LEU A 255 -12.49 3.01 13.92
CA LEU A 255 -11.30 2.33 14.44
C LEU A 255 -10.24 2.12 13.36
N ALA A 256 -10.65 1.82 12.13
CA ALA A 256 -9.74 1.63 11.01
C ALA A 256 -9.02 2.94 10.63
N ILE A 257 -9.75 4.05 10.55
CA ILE A 257 -9.19 5.38 10.29
C ILE A 257 -8.25 5.81 11.43
N ASP A 258 -8.67 5.65 12.69
CA ASP A 258 -7.84 5.96 13.85
C ASP A 258 -6.53 5.14 13.86
N ALA A 259 -6.59 3.85 13.51
CA ALA A 259 -5.40 3.01 13.42
C ALA A 259 -4.42 3.52 12.35
N VAL A 260 -4.92 4.01 11.20
CA VAL A 260 -4.08 4.61 10.15
C VAL A 260 -3.48 5.93 10.62
N HIS A 261 -4.27 6.76 11.31
CA HIS A 261 -3.80 8.04 11.87
C HIS A 261 -2.73 7.85 12.94
N LYS A 262 -2.85 6.82 13.78
CA LYS A 262 -1.85 6.44 14.79
C LYS A 262 -0.52 6.00 14.18
N LEU A 263 -0.54 5.46 12.96
CA LEU A 263 0.66 5.15 12.19
C LEU A 263 1.29 6.39 11.53
N GLY A 264 0.68 7.58 11.66
CA GLY A 264 1.20 8.84 11.11
C GLY A 264 0.79 9.11 9.65
N TYR A 265 -0.19 8.36 9.14
CA TYR A 265 -0.71 8.48 7.78
C TYR A 265 -2.12 9.06 7.79
N ILE A 266 -2.47 9.80 6.73
CA ILE A 266 -3.82 10.30 6.48
C ILE A 266 -4.31 9.64 5.20
N HIS A 267 -5.52 9.09 5.17
CA HIS A 267 -5.99 8.29 4.03
C HIS A 267 -6.38 9.15 2.83
N ARG A 268 -7.12 10.25 3.05
CA ARG A 268 -7.53 11.27 2.05
C ARG A 268 -8.52 10.84 0.97
N ASP A 269 -8.64 9.54 0.73
CA ASP A 269 -9.58 8.96 -0.24
C ASP A 269 -10.52 7.92 0.39
N ILE A 270 -11.12 8.25 1.54
CA ILE A 270 -12.08 7.37 2.19
C ILE A 270 -13.40 7.41 1.40
N LYS A 271 -13.76 6.28 0.80
CA LYS A 271 -14.99 6.09 0.02
C LYS A 271 -15.47 4.64 0.12
N PRO A 272 -16.75 4.35 -0.19
CA PRO A 272 -17.29 2.98 -0.08
C PRO A 272 -16.52 1.96 -0.94
N ASP A 273 -15.98 2.37 -2.09
CA ASP A 273 -15.19 1.49 -2.97
C ASP A 273 -13.86 1.04 -2.34
N ASN A 274 -13.30 1.83 -1.42
CA ASN A 274 -12.01 1.56 -0.75
C ASN A 274 -12.16 0.79 0.57
N ILE A 275 -13.40 0.57 1.03
CA ILE A 275 -13.70 -0.20 2.24
C ILE A 275 -14.04 -1.62 1.80
N LEU A 276 -13.13 -2.56 2.05
CA LEU A 276 -13.29 -3.97 1.68
C LEU A 276 -13.83 -4.79 2.84
N ILE A 277 -14.48 -5.91 2.51
CA ILE A 277 -15.14 -6.79 3.48
C ILE A 277 -14.46 -8.15 3.51
N ASP A 278 -14.07 -8.61 4.70
CA ASP A 278 -13.44 -9.91 4.88
C ASP A 278 -14.44 -11.08 4.88
N LYS A 279 -13.91 -12.31 4.97
CA LYS A 279 -14.72 -13.56 5.00
C LYS A 279 -15.70 -13.65 6.17
N THR A 280 -15.46 -12.88 7.22
CA THR A 280 -16.28 -12.82 8.45
C THR A 280 -17.29 -11.66 8.40
N GLY A 281 -17.18 -10.77 7.41
CA GLY A 281 -18.06 -9.62 7.23
C GLY A 281 -17.55 -8.34 7.90
N HIS A 282 -16.32 -8.34 8.42
CA HIS A 282 -15.68 -7.16 9.01
C HIS A 282 -14.95 -6.36 7.94
N ILE A 283 -14.78 -5.06 8.19
CA ILE A 283 -14.14 -4.18 7.22
C ILE A 283 -12.60 -4.20 7.29
N LYS A 284 -11.99 -3.86 6.17
CA LYS A 284 -10.57 -3.49 6.04
C LYS A 284 -10.44 -2.34 5.04
N LEU A 285 -9.57 -1.38 5.35
CA LEU A 285 -9.25 -0.29 4.45
C LEU A 285 -8.25 -0.74 3.38
N SER A 286 -8.52 -0.31 2.15
CA SER A 286 -7.70 -0.55 0.97
C SER A 286 -7.43 0.76 0.21
N ASP A 287 -6.49 0.72 -0.72
CA ASP A 287 -6.15 1.83 -1.63
C ASP A 287 -5.69 3.13 -0.94
N PHE A 288 -4.47 3.09 -0.40
CA PHE A 288 -3.78 4.24 0.17
C PHE A 288 -3.06 5.08 -0.89
N GLY A 289 -3.50 5.02 -2.17
CA GLY A 289 -2.85 5.70 -3.28
C GLY A 289 -2.77 7.22 -3.10
N LEU A 290 -3.73 7.84 -2.42
CA LEU A 290 -3.68 9.28 -2.07
C LEU A 290 -3.23 9.53 -0.63
N ALA A 291 -2.90 8.47 0.12
CA ALA A 291 -2.42 8.64 1.47
C ALA A 291 -1.02 9.24 1.43
N THR A 292 -0.82 10.35 2.13
CA THR A 292 0.53 10.89 2.31
C THR A 292 0.80 11.00 3.81
N GLY A 293 2.05 10.79 4.21
CA GLY A 293 2.46 11.06 5.58
C GLY A 293 2.20 12.52 5.95
N LEU A 294 2.04 12.81 7.25
CA LEU A 294 1.72 14.14 7.80
C LEU A 294 2.62 15.30 7.30
N HIS A 295 3.71 15.03 6.58
CA HIS A 295 4.76 15.97 6.23
C HIS A 295 4.76 16.53 4.79
N LYS A 296 3.81 16.23 3.91
CA LYS A 296 3.81 16.82 2.55
C LYS A 296 2.42 17.21 2.05
N ALA A 297 2.23 18.52 1.87
CA ALA A 297 1.05 19.15 1.29
C ALA A 297 1.30 19.42 -0.20
N THR A 298 0.86 18.52 -1.09
CA THR A 298 1.08 18.64 -2.55
C THR A 298 -0.17 18.45 -3.41
N ASP A 299 -1.35 18.28 -2.82
CA ASP A 299 -2.53 17.82 -3.59
C ASP A 299 -3.46 18.95 -4.06
N ALA A 300 -3.37 20.14 -3.47
CA ALA A 300 -4.29 21.23 -3.77
C ALA A 300 -4.07 21.86 -5.18
N ALA A 301 -2.85 21.75 -5.74
CA ALA A 301 -2.53 22.22 -7.09
C ALA A 301 -3.17 21.37 -8.20
N TYR A 302 -3.45 20.09 -7.95
CA TYR A 302 -4.05 19.17 -8.92
C TYR A 302 -5.51 19.55 -9.22
N TYR A 303 -6.30 19.82 -8.17
CA TYR A 303 -7.72 20.18 -8.31
C TYR A 303 -7.92 21.57 -8.91
N LYS A 304 -7.04 22.54 -8.60
CA LYS A 304 -7.08 23.87 -9.21
C LYS A 304 -6.91 23.83 -10.73
N ARG A 305 -5.98 23.01 -11.24
CA ARG A 305 -5.79 22.85 -12.71
C ARG A 305 -7.01 22.24 -13.40
N LEU A 306 -7.73 21.34 -12.73
CA LEU A 306 -8.97 20.75 -13.24
C LEU A 306 -10.11 21.77 -13.34
N VAL A 307 -10.23 22.66 -12.33
CA VAL A 307 -11.24 23.74 -12.32
C VAL A 307 -10.88 24.86 -13.31
N GLU A 308 -9.60 25.23 -13.42
CA GLU A 308 -9.13 26.26 -14.35
C GLU A 308 -9.21 25.81 -15.83
N GLN A 309 -8.96 24.53 -16.12
CA GLN A 309 -9.06 23.99 -17.50
C GLN A 309 -10.50 23.96 -18.05
N GLN A 310 -11.53 24.07 -17.22
CA GLN A 310 -12.92 24.15 -17.70
C GLN A 310 -13.37 25.59 -18.03
N HIS A 311 -12.59 26.61 -17.69
CA HIS A 311 -12.93 28.01 -17.95
C HIS A 311 -12.40 28.54 -19.30
N THR A 312 -11.83 27.69 -20.15
CA THR A 312 -11.45 28.06 -21.52
C THR A 312 -12.52 27.56 -22.51
N PRO A 313 -13.28 28.46 -23.17
CA PRO A 313 -14.25 28.06 -24.18
C PRO A 313 -13.50 27.81 -25.49
N GLN A 314 -12.87 26.64 -25.61
CA GLN A 314 -12.44 26.13 -26.91
C GLN A 314 -12.92 24.69 -27.06
N HIS A 315 -13.85 24.53 -28.01
CA HIS A 315 -14.35 23.28 -28.54
C HIS A 315 -13.21 22.29 -28.80
N GLN A 316 -13.04 21.35 -27.88
CA GLN A 316 -12.48 20.04 -28.19
C GLN A 316 -13.32 19.00 -27.46
N THR A 317 -13.96 18.15 -28.26
CA THR A 317 -14.61 16.90 -27.88
C THR A 317 -13.68 16.07 -26.99
N ARG A 318 -13.81 16.23 -25.68
CA ARG A 318 -13.20 15.34 -24.68
C ARG A 318 -14.20 14.24 -24.38
N ASN A 319 -13.70 13.01 -24.27
CA ASN A 319 -14.43 11.81 -23.85
C ASN A 319 -14.95 11.95 -22.40
N SER A 320 -15.88 12.87 -22.15
CA SER A 320 -16.64 12.93 -20.92
C SER A 320 -17.66 11.79 -20.95
N VAL A 321 -17.58 10.90 -19.97
CA VAL A 321 -18.60 9.87 -19.76
C VAL A 321 -19.92 10.60 -19.51
N GLU A 322 -20.91 10.43 -20.39
CA GLU A 322 -22.24 11.00 -20.19
C GLU A 322 -22.94 10.29 -19.02
N VAL A 323 -23.26 11.09 -17.99
CA VAL A 323 -23.87 10.69 -16.73
C VAL A 323 -25.32 11.23 -16.73
N ASN A 324 -26.29 10.41 -16.29
CA ASN A 324 -27.70 10.80 -16.30
C ASN A 324 -28.03 11.84 -15.23
N ALA A 325 -28.96 12.74 -15.54
CA ALA A 325 -29.37 13.84 -14.69
C ALA A 325 -30.02 13.41 -13.37
N ILE A 326 -29.53 13.89 -12.22
CA ILE A 326 -30.23 13.78 -10.92
C ILE A 326 -30.90 15.14 -10.64
N GLN A 327 -32.15 15.28 -11.02
CA GLN A 327 -32.96 16.45 -10.68
C GLN A 327 -33.58 16.28 -9.29
N LEU A 328 -33.56 17.33 -8.46
CA LEU A 328 -34.18 17.37 -7.12
C LEU A 328 -35.73 17.23 -7.14
N THR A 329 -36.33 17.15 -8.33
CA THR A 329 -37.75 16.84 -8.57
C THR A 329 -38.04 15.36 -8.79
N MET A 330 -37.00 14.50 -8.82
CA MET A 330 -37.13 13.05 -8.97
C MET A 330 -37.58 12.41 -7.65
N THR A 331 -38.30 11.29 -7.73
CA THR A 331 -38.64 10.51 -6.53
C THR A 331 -37.37 9.87 -5.95
N ARG A 332 -37.32 9.64 -4.62
CA ARG A 332 -36.18 9.01 -3.94
C ARG A 332 -35.68 7.73 -4.64
N ALA A 333 -36.60 6.90 -5.15
CA ALA A 333 -36.28 5.68 -5.88
C ALA A 333 -35.56 5.97 -7.21
N ASP A 334 -36.00 6.99 -7.96
CA ASP A 334 -35.38 7.41 -9.22
C ASP A 334 -33.99 8.02 -8.99
N THR A 335 -33.81 8.77 -7.90
CA THR A 335 -32.52 9.33 -7.48
C THR A 335 -31.51 8.21 -7.18
N ILE A 336 -31.92 7.19 -6.42
CA ILE A 336 -31.10 6.03 -6.09
C ILE A 336 -30.75 5.24 -7.35
N ALA A 337 -31.72 4.98 -8.24
CA ALA A 337 -31.49 4.26 -9.48
C ALA A 337 -30.53 5.00 -10.42
N THR A 338 -30.71 6.32 -10.55
CA THR A 338 -29.85 7.17 -11.39
C THR A 338 -28.44 7.25 -10.83
N TRP A 339 -28.31 7.46 -9.52
CA TRP A 339 -27.02 7.46 -8.85
C TRP A 339 -26.30 6.12 -8.99
N LYS A 340 -26.97 4.98 -8.80
CA LYS A 340 -26.37 3.64 -8.99
C LYS A 340 -25.84 3.44 -10.41
N LYS A 341 -26.63 3.82 -11.42
CA LYS A 341 -26.24 3.70 -12.84
C LYS A 341 -25.04 4.59 -13.17
N ASN A 342 -25.05 5.81 -12.65
CA ASN A 342 -23.97 6.78 -12.82
C ASN A 342 -22.70 6.33 -12.11
N ARG A 343 -22.82 5.80 -10.89
CA ARG A 343 -21.68 5.41 -10.07
C ARG A 343 -20.97 4.18 -10.62
N ARG A 344 -21.68 3.20 -11.19
CA ARG A 344 -21.04 2.12 -11.96
C ARG A 344 -20.14 2.66 -13.06
N LYS A 345 -20.57 3.69 -13.79
CA LYS A 345 -19.75 4.33 -14.83
C LYS A 345 -18.59 5.14 -14.24
N LEU A 346 -18.81 5.83 -13.12
CA LEU A 346 -17.81 6.69 -12.45
C LEU A 346 -16.71 5.89 -11.73
N ALA A 347 -16.99 4.67 -11.25
CA ALA A 347 -15.98 3.77 -10.70
C ALA A 347 -14.86 3.46 -11.72
N TYR A 348 -15.19 3.47 -13.02
CA TYR A 348 -14.25 3.29 -14.13
C TYR A 348 -13.61 4.58 -14.64
N SER A 349 -14.07 5.74 -14.18
CA SER A 349 -13.54 7.04 -14.59
C SER A 349 -12.25 7.36 -13.84
N THR A 350 -11.29 7.92 -14.55
CA THR A 350 -10.02 8.38 -13.98
C THR A 350 -10.16 9.62 -13.09
N VAL A 351 -11.29 10.32 -13.22
CA VAL A 351 -11.67 11.44 -12.36
C VAL A 351 -12.62 10.84 -11.34
N GLY A 352 -12.09 10.50 -10.16
CA GLY A 352 -12.90 10.01 -9.04
C GLY A 352 -14.03 10.98 -8.70
N THR A 353 -15.06 10.50 -7.99
CA THR A 353 -16.19 11.36 -7.63
C THR A 353 -15.84 12.14 -6.35
N PRO A 354 -15.91 13.48 -6.35
CA PRO A 354 -15.51 14.29 -5.19
C PRO A 354 -16.49 14.22 -4.02
N ASP A 355 -17.49 13.32 -4.05
CA ASP A 355 -18.63 13.30 -3.11
C ASP A 355 -18.23 13.17 -1.63
N TYR A 356 -17.10 12.52 -1.34
CA TYR A 356 -16.60 12.26 0.02
C TYR A 356 -15.48 13.22 0.43
N ILE A 357 -15.03 14.09 -0.47
CA ILE A 357 -13.88 14.96 -0.19
C ILE A 357 -14.32 16.11 0.69
N ALA A 358 -13.55 16.36 1.75
CA ALA A 358 -13.81 17.45 2.69
C ALA A 358 -13.57 18.83 2.06
N PRO A 359 -14.35 19.87 2.43
CA PRO A 359 -14.26 21.20 1.82
C PRO A 359 -12.87 21.83 1.98
N GLU A 360 -12.18 21.58 3.10
CA GLU A 360 -10.85 22.13 3.37
C GLU A 360 -9.76 21.60 2.43
N VAL A 361 -9.91 20.38 1.88
CA VAL A 361 -8.97 19.80 0.92
C VAL A 361 -8.88 20.66 -0.34
N PHE A 362 -9.98 21.35 -0.67
CA PHE A 362 -10.04 22.27 -1.80
C PHE A 362 -9.53 23.68 -1.48
N MET A 363 -9.52 24.08 -0.20
CA MET A 363 -9.34 25.48 0.19
C MET A 363 -7.86 25.93 0.29
N MET A 364 -6.88 25.13 -0.15
CA MET A 364 -5.43 25.48 -0.18
C MET A 364 -4.80 25.86 1.18
N HIS A 365 -5.59 25.95 2.25
CA HIS A 365 -5.11 25.99 3.61
C HIS A 365 -4.79 24.55 4.01
N GLY A 366 -3.62 24.30 4.58
CA GLY A 366 -3.20 22.95 4.94
C GLY A 366 -4.29 22.21 5.70
N TYR A 367 -4.56 20.96 5.31
CA TYR A 367 -5.53 20.09 5.95
C TYR A 367 -4.80 18.96 6.67
N GLY A 368 -5.37 18.50 7.77
CA GLY A 368 -4.84 17.42 8.60
C GLY A 368 -5.64 16.13 8.48
N LYS A 369 -5.55 15.32 9.54
CA LYS A 369 -6.20 14.02 9.66
C LYS A 369 -7.73 14.11 9.74
N GLU A 370 -8.25 15.29 10.02
CA GLU A 370 -9.67 15.56 10.17
C GLU A 370 -10.47 15.33 8.90
N CYS A 371 -9.87 15.44 7.70
CA CYS A 371 -10.57 15.25 6.42
C CYS A 371 -11.17 13.85 6.25
N ASP A 372 -10.56 12.83 6.86
CA ASP A 372 -11.07 11.45 6.81
C ASP A 372 -12.39 11.31 7.61
N TRP A 373 -12.59 12.10 8.66
CA TRP A 373 -13.83 12.10 9.45
C TRP A 373 -15.01 12.72 8.71
N TRP A 374 -14.77 13.71 7.85
CA TRP A 374 -15.80 14.22 6.93
C TRP A 374 -16.27 13.12 5.98
N SER A 375 -15.30 12.41 5.39
CA SER A 375 -15.56 11.31 4.47
C SER A 375 -16.40 10.22 5.14
N LEU A 376 -16.10 9.89 6.41
CA LEU A 376 -16.90 8.96 7.21
C LEU A 376 -18.36 9.43 7.39
N GLY A 377 -18.58 10.72 7.63
CA GLY A 377 -19.92 11.31 7.72
C GLY A 377 -20.70 11.23 6.40
N ALA A 378 -20.03 11.47 5.27
CA ALA A 378 -20.63 11.33 3.95
C ALA A 378 -21.02 9.87 3.63
N ILE A 379 -20.18 8.90 4.03
CA ILE A 379 -20.50 7.46 3.89
C ILE A 379 -21.65 7.07 4.81
N MET A 380 -21.68 7.56 6.04
CA MET A 380 -22.80 7.31 6.97
C MET A 380 -24.13 7.80 6.38
N PHE A 381 -24.13 8.99 5.77
CA PHE A 381 -25.29 9.53 5.08
C PHE A 381 -25.71 8.63 3.92
N GLU A 382 -24.76 8.20 3.08
CA GLU A 382 -25.05 7.31 1.95
C GLU A 382 -25.64 5.97 2.41
N CYS A 383 -25.13 5.39 3.49
CA CYS A 383 -25.66 4.14 4.05
C CYS A 383 -27.14 4.23 4.47
N VAL A 384 -27.57 5.36 5.03
CA VAL A 384 -28.94 5.52 5.57
C VAL A 384 -29.89 6.17 4.55
N VAL A 385 -29.37 7.03 3.67
CA VAL A 385 -30.17 7.77 2.70
C VAL A 385 -30.17 7.11 1.32
N GLY A 386 -29.14 6.33 0.97
CA GLY A 386 -29.00 5.59 -0.29
C GLY A 386 -28.26 6.34 -1.40
N TYR A 387 -27.83 7.58 -1.15
CA TYR A 387 -27.00 8.39 -2.05
C TYR A 387 -26.16 9.38 -1.22
N PRO A 388 -24.98 9.83 -1.70
CA PRO A 388 -24.15 10.75 -0.95
C PRO A 388 -24.74 12.16 -0.90
N PRO A 389 -24.47 12.93 0.17
CA PRO A 389 -25.19 14.16 0.50
C PRO A 389 -25.10 15.25 -0.58
N PHE A 390 -24.00 15.30 -1.31
CA PHE A 390 -23.73 16.36 -2.31
C PHE A 390 -23.77 15.88 -3.76
N CYS A 391 -24.36 14.69 -4.01
CA CYS A 391 -24.39 14.11 -5.34
C CYS A 391 -25.02 15.04 -6.39
N SER A 392 -24.39 15.10 -7.56
CA SER A 392 -24.80 15.92 -8.70
C SER A 392 -24.38 15.26 -10.01
N GLU A 393 -24.85 15.81 -11.13
CA GLU A 393 -24.53 15.33 -12.48
C GLU A 393 -23.06 15.60 -12.84
N ASN A 394 -22.60 16.80 -12.49
CA ASN A 394 -21.27 17.28 -12.80
C ASN A 394 -20.42 17.33 -11.53
N ALA A 395 -19.18 16.87 -11.62
CA ALA A 395 -18.21 16.99 -10.53
C ALA A 395 -18.04 18.44 -10.04
N SER A 396 -18.13 19.41 -10.96
CA SER A 396 -18.04 20.84 -10.66
C SER A 396 -19.23 21.36 -9.84
N ASP A 397 -20.41 20.77 -9.99
CA ASP A 397 -21.59 21.15 -9.20
C ASP A 397 -21.59 20.46 -7.84
N THR A 398 -21.15 19.20 -7.77
CA THR A 398 -20.83 18.54 -6.49
C THR A 398 -19.83 19.37 -5.68
N TYR A 399 -18.78 19.87 -6.33
CA TYR A 399 -17.79 20.75 -5.69
C TYR A 399 -18.41 22.03 -5.10
N LYS A 400 -19.27 22.73 -5.86
CA LYS A 400 -19.96 23.92 -5.35
C LYS A 400 -20.85 23.59 -4.15
N LYS A 401 -21.56 22.46 -4.19
CA LYS A 401 -22.40 21.99 -3.08
C LYS A 401 -21.57 21.67 -1.84
N ILE A 402 -20.38 21.08 -1.98
CA ILE A 402 -19.47 20.77 -0.87
C ILE A 402 -18.94 22.06 -0.22
N ILE A 403 -18.54 23.06 -1.01
CA ILE A 403 -18.08 24.34 -0.45
C ILE A 403 -19.21 25.06 0.29
N ALA A 404 -20.42 25.03 -0.26
CA ALA A 404 -21.61 25.59 0.35
C ALA A 404 -22.40 24.55 1.18
N TRP A 405 -21.71 23.58 1.79
CA TRP A 405 -22.35 22.49 2.54
C TRP A 405 -23.38 22.94 3.59
N PRO A 406 -23.25 24.08 4.30
CA PRO A 406 -24.25 24.47 5.30
C PRO A 406 -25.64 24.73 4.71
N GLN A 407 -25.72 25.04 3.41
CA GLN A 407 -26.97 25.30 2.68
C GLN A 407 -27.48 24.07 1.94
N HIS A 408 -26.61 23.08 1.70
CA HIS A 408 -26.90 21.92 0.85
C HIS A 408 -27.01 20.60 1.63
N LEU A 409 -26.58 20.55 2.89
CA LEU A 409 -26.74 19.38 3.74
C LEU A 409 -28.18 19.29 4.27
N ASN A 410 -29.03 18.59 3.51
CA ASN A 410 -30.44 18.39 3.84
C ASN A 410 -30.75 16.90 4.06
N PHE A 411 -31.50 16.60 5.12
CA PHE A 411 -31.98 15.27 5.44
C PHE A 411 -33.42 15.12 4.93
N PRO A 412 -33.71 14.19 4.01
CA PRO A 412 -35.08 14.01 3.51
C PRO A 412 -36.02 13.55 4.63
N GLU A 413 -37.18 14.19 4.77
CA GLU A 413 -38.18 13.87 5.82
C GLU A 413 -38.75 12.44 5.70
N GLU A 414 -38.67 11.84 4.50
CA GLU A 414 -39.09 10.47 4.21
C GLU A 414 -38.20 9.42 4.89
N VAL A 415 -37.00 9.80 5.36
CA VAL A 415 -36.08 8.89 6.04
C VAL A 415 -36.25 9.05 7.54
N HIS A 416 -36.73 8.00 8.20
CA HIS A 416 -36.82 7.97 9.65
C HIS A 416 -35.43 7.79 10.27
N LEU A 417 -34.70 8.89 10.44
CA LEU A 417 -33.44 8.94 11.18
C LEU A 417 -33.67 9.23 12.66
N SER A 418 -32.87 8.58 13.50
CA SER A 418 -32.72 8.92 14.91
C SER A 418 -32.03 10.27 15.07
N ARG A 419 -32.34 10.97 16.17
CA ARG A 419 -31.71 12.27 16.48
C ARG A 419 -30.21 12.11 16.70
N GLU A 420 -29.80 10.95 17.21
CA GLU A 420 -28.44 10.56 17.45
C GLU A 420 -27.67 10.36 16.13
N ALA A 421 -28.28 9.72 15.13
CA ALA A 421 -27.66 9.56 13.81
C ALA A 421 -27.48 10.90 13.10
N GLU A 422 -28.49 11.77 13.13
CA GLU A 422 -28.41 13.11 12.56
C GLU A 422 -27.37 13.98 13.28
N SER A 423 -27.35 13.95 14.62
CA SER A 423 -26.36 14.66 15.44
C SER A 423 -24.93 14.24 15.08
N LEU A 424 -24.68 12.93 14.93
CA LEU A 424 -23.35 12.44 14.57
C LEU A 424 -22.93 12.94 13.17
N MET A 425 -23.82 12.82 12.18
CA MET A 425 -23.53 13.26 10.81
C MET A 425 -23.25 14.76 10.72
N ARG A 426 -24.02 15.60 11.43
CA ARG A 426 -23.77 17.05 11.48
C ARG A 426 -22.45 17.40 12.19
N ARG A 427 -22.04 16.63 13.19
CA ARG A 427 -20.75 16.80 13.90
C ARG A 427 -19.55 16.36 13.05
N LEU A 428 -19.72 15.34 12.22
CA LEU A 428 -18.69 14.87 11.28
C LEU A 428 -18.58 15.79 10.07
N MET A 429 -19.72 16.20 9.50
CA MET A 429 -19.80 17.10 8.35
C MET A 429 -19.89 18.57 8.79
N THR A 430 -18.84 19.05 9.44
CA THR A 430 -18.63 20.47 9.77
C THR A 430 -17.26 20.95 9.28
N TRP A 431 -16.95 22.24 9.48
CA TRP A 431 -15.63 22.81 9.18
C TRP A 431 -14.53 22.10 9.96
N GLY A 432 -13.34 21.95 9.36
CA GLY A 432 -12.21 21.22 9.94
C GLY A 432 -11.88 21.63 11.38
N ASP A 433 -11.90 22.93 11.68
CA ASP A 433 -11.59 23.47 13.01
C ASP A 433 -12.60 23.09 14.11
N GLN A 434 -13.84 22.77 13.72
CA GLN A 434 -14.93 22.44 14.63
C GLN A 434 -15.27 20.95 14.61
N ARG A 435 -14.52 20.15 13.83
CA ARG A 435 -14.83 18.74 13.62
C ARG A 435 -14.45 17.93 14.85
N ALA A 436 -15.34 17.03 15.25
CA ALA A 436 -15.13 16.15 16.38
C ALA A 436 -13.85 15.32 16.20
N GLY A 437 -13.00 15.32 17.22
CA GLY A 437 -11.84 14.44 17.27
C GLY A 437 -12.24 12.98 17.49
N VAL A 438 -11.28 12.05 17.36
CA VAL A 438 -11.54 10.62 17.54
C VAL A 438 -12.20 10.32 18.89
N ASP A 439 -11.73 10.93 19.99
CA ASP A 439 -12.28 10.68 21.33
C ASP A 439 -13.74 11.13 21.48
N GLU A 440 -14.14 12.17 20.75
CA GLU A 440 -15.51 12.68 20.75
C GLU A 440 -16.43 11.82 19.87
N ILE A 441 -15.91 11.33 18.74
CA ILE A 441 -16.63 10.41 17.84
C ILE A 441 -16.91 9.10 18.58
N LEU A 442 -15.92 8.53 19.27
CA LEU A 442 -16.05 7.26 19.97
C LEU A 442 -17.01 7.33 21.18
N LYS A 443 -17.17 8.51 21.78
CA LYS A 443 -18.08 8.74 22.93
C LYS A 443 -19.48 9.22 22.53
N HIS A 444 -19.75 9.35 21.23
CA HIS A 444 -21.04 9.87 20.77
C HIS A 444 -22.19 8.91 21.14
N PRO A 445 -23.38 9.40 21.58
CA PRO A 445 -24.51 8.55 21.96
C PRO A 445 -24.95 7.53 20.90
N PHE A 446 -24.72 7.85 19.63
CA PHE A 446 -24.98 6.92 18.52
C PHE A 446 -24.23 5.58 18.65
N PHE A 447 -23.07 5.55 19.32
CA PHE A 447 -22.27 4.35 19.52
C PHE A 447 -22.40 3.74 20.93
N GLU A 448 -23.37 4.17 21.74
CA GLU A 448 -23.52 3.70 23.13
C GLU A 448 -23.63 2.17 23.25
N THR A 449 -24.23 1.51 22.26
CA THR A 449 -24.38 0.05 22.22
C THR A 449 -23.15 -0.70 21.71
N VAL A 450 -22.08 0.00 21.31
CA VAL A 450 -20.92 -0.59 20.65
C VAL A 450 -19.80 -0.85 21.65
N ASN A 451 -19.31 -2.09 21.68
CA ASN A 451 -18.11 -2.44 22.43
C ASN A 451 -16.88 -2.36 21.51
N TRP A 452 -16.09 -1.31 21.68
CA TRP A 452 -14.93 -1.00 20.83
C TRP A 452 -13.80 -2.04 20.86
N GLU A 453 -13.63 -2.77 21.96
CA GLU A 453 -12.56 -3.78 22.09
C GLU A 453 -12.95 -5.09 21.41
N THR A 454 -14.23 -5.45 21.44
CA THR A 454 -14.72 -6.75 20.98
C THR A 454 -15.46 -6.69 19.64
N ILE A 455 -15.68 -5.51 19.07
CA ILE A 455 -16.43 -5.32 17.81
C ILE A 455 -15.94 -6.24 16.68
N ARG A 456 -14.62 -6.45 16.59
CA ARG A 456 -14.00 -7.31 15.58
C ARG A 456 -14.20 -8.82 15.83
N SER A 457 -14.46 -9.19 17.06
CA SER A 457 -14.74 -10.58 17.45
C SER A 457 -16.24 -10.89 17.44
N MET A 458 -17.09 -9.85 17.39
CA MET A 458 -18.53 -10.00 17.28
C MET A 458 -18.92 -10.47 15.87
N GLN A 459 -20.07 -11.12 15.75
CA GLN A 459 -20.57 -11.52 14.44
C GLN A 459 -21.01 -10.28 13.65
N ALA A 460 -20.43 -10.10 12.46
CA ALA A 460 -20.80 -8.99 11.59
C ALA A 460 -22.28 -9.11 11.13
N PRO A 461 -23.01 -7.98 10.96
CA PRO A 461 -24.42 -8.00 10.58
C PRO A 461 -24.69 -8.69 9.24
N ARG A 462 -23.75 -8.63 8.30
CA ARG A 462 -23.84 -9.23 6.97
C ARG A 462 -22.59 -10.03 6.66
N GLN A 463 -22.58 -11.30 7.07
CA GLN A 463 -21.51 -12.22 6.69
C GLN A 463 -21.69 -12.67 5.21
N PRO A 464 -20.63 -12.64 4.39
CA PRO A 464 -20.71 -13.14 3.02
C PRO A 464 -20.92 -14.66 3.00
N GLN A 465 -21.84 -15.12 2.16
CA GLN A 465 -22.12 -16.53 1.94
C GLN A 465 -21.21 -17.05 0.82
N LEU A 466 -20.05 -17.57 1.19
CA LEU A 466 -19.02 -18.02 0.25
C LEU A 466 -19.15 -19.52 -0.01
N THR A 467 -19.11 -19.89 -1.29
CA THR A 467 -19.11 -21.29 -1.73
C THR A 467 -17.71 -21.90 -1.77
N SER A 468 -16.69 -21.06 -2.00
CA SER A 468 -15.28 -21.47 -2.17
C SER A 468 -14.32 -20.36 -1.72
N ILE A 469 -13.05 -20.72 -1.51
CA ILE A 469 -11.96 -19.77 -1.23
C ILE A 469 -11.62 -18.87 -2.44
N THR A 470 -12.07 -19.25 -3.64
CA THR A 470 -11.93 -18.47 -4.88
C THR A 470 -13.27 -17.90 -5.35
N ASP A 471 -14.26 -17.80 -4.46
CA ASP A 471 -15.56 -17.25 -4.79
C ASP A 471 -15.44 -15.75 -5.10
N THR A 472 -15.93 -15.35 -6.27
CA THR A 472 -15.93 -13.96 -6.74
C THR A 472 -17.34 -13.41 -6.97
N SER A 473 -18.36 -14.02 -6.37
CA SER A 473 -19.77 -13.62 -6.54
C SER A 473 -20.10 -12.22 -6.03
N TYR A 474 -19.31 -11.72 -5.08
CA TYR A 474 -19.41 -10.37 -4.52
C TYR A 474 -18.65 -9.31 -5.34
N PHE A 475 -18.09 -9.69 -6.49
CA PHE A 475 -17.38 -8.77 -7.40
C PHE A 475 -18.13 -8.67 -8.73
N PRO A 476 -18.13 -7.50 -9.39
CA PRO A 476 -18.79 -7.30 -10.70
C PRO A 476 -17.96 -7.92 -11.84
N VAL A 477 -17.75 -9.23 -11.78
CA VAL A 477 -16.85 -9.98 -12.66
C VAL A 477 -17.32 -10.10 -14.11
N GLU A 478 -18.62 -9.94 -14.35
CA GLU A 478 -19.21 -9.99 -15.70
C GLU A 478 -18.77 -8.80 -16.56
N GLU A 479 -18.43 -7.67 -15.94
CA GLU A 479 -17.98 -6.45 -16.62
C GLU A 479 -16.52 -6.53 -17.10
N TYR A 480 -15.81 -7.62 -16.77
CA TYR A 480 -14.38 -7.81 -17.06
C TYR A 480 -14.07 -9.02 -17.94
N ALA A 481 -15.08 -9.67 -18.53
CA ALA A 481 -14.90 -10.86 -19.36
C ALA A 481 -14.02 -10.62 -20.61
N ASP A 482 -13.99 -9.39 -21.12
CA ASP A 482 -13.25 -9.02 -22.33
C ASP A 482 -11.78 -8.62 -22.08
N VAL A 483 -11.29 -8.72 -20.84
CA VAL A 483 -9.91 -8.38 -20.52
C VAL A 483 -9.00 -9.58 -20.80
N PRO A 484 -7.93 -9.41 -21.60
CA PRO A 484 -7.01 -10.50 -21.84
C PRO A 484 -6.36 -10.99 -20.53
N GLU A 485 -6.20 -12.31 -20.42
CA GLU A 485 -5.52 -12.97 -19.28
C GLU A 485 -4.06 -12.52 -19.10
N THR A 486 -3.51 -11.80 -20.06
CA THR A 486 -2.23 -11.09 -19.96
C THR A 486 -2.45 -9.60 -20.16
N PRO A 487 -1.88 -8.73 -19.30
CA PRO A 487 -1.91 -7.29 -19.51
C PRO A 487 -1.37 -6.94 -20.90
N ALA A 488 -2.13 -6.20 -21.70
CA ALA A 488 -1.80 -5.88 -23.08
C ALA A 488 -0.48 -5.08 -23.18
N GLY A 489 0.38 -5.43 -24.14
CA GLY A 489 1.73 -4.89 -24.31
C GLY A 489 1.77 -3.36 -24.38
N VAL A 490 2.19 -2.75 -23.27
CA VAL A 490 2.45 -1.31 -23.17
C VAL A 490 3.92 -1.06 -23.52
N GLU A 491 4.23 0.12 -24.06
CA GLU A 491 5.62 0.52 -24.33
C GLU A 491 6.46 0.53 -23.05
N ALA A 492 7.66 -0.05 -23.13
CA ALA A 492 8.62 -0.05 -22.03
C ALA A 492 9.18 1.36 -21.78
N LEU A 493 9.33 1.72 -20.51
CA LEU A 493 9.93 3.00 -20.11
C LEU A 493 11.45 2.99 -20.26
N ASP A 494 12.03 4.18 -20.50
CA ASP A 494 13.47 4.38 -20.53
C ASP A 494 14.13 4.03 -19.18
N ALA A 495 15.39 3.58 -19.21
CA ALA A 495 16.16 3.19 -18.03
C ALA A 495 16.26 4.28 -16.95
N ASP A 496 16.18 5.55 -17.34
CA ASP A 496 16.20 6.73 -16.44
C ASP A 496 14.92 6.87 -15.62
N LYS A 497 13.81 6.35 -16.12
CA LYS A 497 12.50 6.38 -15.46
C LYS A 497 12.29 5.14 -14.58
N ASP A 498 12.98 4.03 -14.89
CA ASP A 498 12.98 2.81 -14.06
C ASP A 498 13.68 3.01 -12.69
N LEU A 499 14.64 3.93 -12.64
CA LEU A 499 15.27 4.44 -11.40
C LEU A 499 14.26 4.88 -10.34
N ALA A 500 13.13 5.42 -10.79
CA ALA A 500 12.07 5.91 -9.93
C ALA A 500 11.32 4.78 -9.20
N PHE A 501 11.54 3.52 -9.57
CA PHE A 501 10.93 2.34 -8.94
C PHE A 501 11.95 1.50 -8.13
N LEU A 502 13.16 2.03 -7.90
CA LEU A 502 14.14 1.42 -6.99
C LEU A 502 13.56 1.29 -5.57
N GLY A 503 13.71 0.09 -4.99
CA GLY A 503 13.18 -0.24 -3.67
C GLY A 503 11.71 -0.70 -3.66
N PHE A 504 11.02 -0.77 -4.80
CA PHE A 504 9.61 -1.22 -4.86
C PHE A 504 9.42 -2.66 -4.38
N THR A 505 10.43 -3.52 -4.52
CA THR A 505 10.34 -4.95 -4.18
C THR A 505 10.29 -5.16 -2.67
N PHE A 506 9.18 -5.71 -2.16
CA PHE A 506 8.97 -6.05 -0.76
C PHE A 506 8.56 -7.53 -0.62
N LYS A 507 8.95 -8.15 0.49
CA LYS A 507 8.47 -9.48 0.88
C LYS A 507 8.22 -9.50 2.38
N ARG A 508 6.97 -9.71 2.76
CA ARG A 508 6.56 -9.87 4.15
C ARG A 508 6.99 -11.24 4.66
N PHE A 509 7.67 -11.25 5.79
CA PHE A 509 8.09 -12.48 6.45
C PHE A 509 7.14 -12.83 7.59
N THR A 510 5.97 -13.41 7.24
CA THR A 510 4.94 -13.83 8.21
C THR A 510 5.32 -15.09 9.03
N GLY A 511 6.61 -15.43 9.12
CA GLY A 511 7.09 -16.63 9.80
C GLY A 511 7.84 -16.38 11.12
N VAL A 512 8.19 -15.12 11.42
CA VAL A 512 8.99 -14.78 12.62
C VAL A 512 8.26 -13.87 13.59
N GLN A 513 7.52 -12.85 13.13
CA GLN A 513 6.85 -11.92 14.05
C GLN A 513 5.77 -12.59 14.93
N SER A 514 5.14 -13.67 14.46
CA SER A 514 4.16 -14.44 15.25
C SER A 514 4.76 -15.63 16.01
N ALA A 515 6.07 -15.87 15.85
CA ALA A 515 6.81 -16.92 16.56
C ALA A 515 7.88 -16.35 17.50
N LEU A 516 7.94 -15.02 17.62
CA LEU A 516 8.75 -14.24 18.55
C LEU A 516 8.01 -14.01 19.86
#